data_AF-A0A4U9D7D5-F1
#
_entry.id   AF-A0A4U9D7D5-F1
#
_cell.length_a   1.000
_cell.length_b   1.000
_cell.length_c   1.000
_cell.angle_alpha   90.00
_cell.angle_beta   90.00
_cell.angle_gamma   90.00
#
_symmetry.space_group_name_H-M   'P 1'
#
loop_
_entity.id
_entity.type
_entity.pdbx_description
1 polymer ?
#
loop_
_entity_poly.entity_id
_entity_poly.type
_entity_poly.pdbx_seq_one_letter_code
_entity_poly.pdbx_strand_id
1 'polypeptide(L)'
;MSADENNLIWIDLEMTGLDPERDRIIEIATLVTDANLNILAEGPTIAVHQSDAQLALMDEWNVRTHTGSGLVERVKASTQGDREAELATIEFLKQWVPAGKSPICRQQHWSGPPLSL
;
A
#
# COMPACT_ATOMS: atom_id res chain seq x y z
N MET A 1 -21.57 -9.14 5.95
CA MET A 1 -21.77 -7.67 5.95
C MET A 1 -21.82 -7.23 4.50
N SER A 2 -22.71 -6.33 4.12
CA SER A 2 -22.93 -5.93 2.72
C SER A 2 -22.08 -4.71 2.38
N ALA A 3 -21.50 -4.69 1.18
CA ALA A 3 -20.82 -3.53 0.63
C ALA A 3 -21.71 -2.27 0.71
N ASP A 4 -21.12 -1.13 1.07
CA ASP A 4 -21.79 0.17 1.18
C ASP A 4 -21.10 1.18 0.25
N GLU A 5 -21.88 1.99 -0.47
CA GLU A 5 -21.34 3.01 -1.37
C GLU A 5 -20.73 4.21 -0.64
N ASN A 6 -21.05 4.39 0.64
CA ASN A 6 -20.51 5.46 1.49
C ASN A 6 -19.22 5.06 2.22
N ASN A 7 -18.80 3.80 2.13
CA ASN A 7 -17.53 3.36 2.68
C ASN A 7 -16.38 4.04 1.95
N LEU A 8 -15.30 4.34 2.68
CA LEU A 8 -14.09 4.98 2.16
C LEU A 8 -12.97 3.95 2.05
N ILE A 9 -12.29 3.97 0.91
CA ILE A 9 -11.14 3.12 0.64
C ILE A 9 -9.87 3.92 0.87
N TRP A 10 -9.03 3.45 1.78
CA TRP A 10 -7.70 3.99 2.05
C TRP A 10 -6.65 3.09 1.43
N ILE A 11 -5.79 3.67 0.59
CA ILE A 11 -4.66 2.95 -0.01
C ILE A 11 -3.39 3.78 0.24
N ASP A 12 -2.38 3.09 0.75
CA ASP A 12 -1.02 3.61 0.87
C ASP A 12 -0.07 2.75 0.03
N LEU A 13 0.84 3.42 -0.68
CA LEU A 13 1.79 2.80 -1.60
C LEU A 13 3.19 3.27 -1.27
N GLU A 14 4.11 2.31 -1.17
CA GLU A 14 5.54 2.58 -1.19
C GLU A 14 6.10 2.27 -2.58
N MET A 15 6.99 3.11 -3.08
CA MET A 15 7.57 3.00 -4.42
C MET A 15 9.10 3.10 -4.37
N THR A 16 9.76 2.62 -5.43
CA THR A 16 11.22 2.78 -5.60
C THR A 16 11.64 4.24 -5.87
N GLY A 17 10.69 5.11 -6.21
CA GLY A 17 10.91 6.51 -6.52
C GLY A 17 9.62 7.21 -6.97
N LEU A 18 9.75 8.32 -7.69
CA LEU A 18 8.64 9.22 -8.06
C LEU A 18 8.34 9.25 -9.57
N ASP A 19 9.08 8.52 -10.40
CA ASP A 19 8.87 8.45 -11.85
C ASP A 19 8.03 7.22 -12.22
N PRO A 20 6.74 7.37 -12.59
CA PRO A 20 5.87 6.23 -12.88
C PRO A 20 6.29 5.38 -14.08
N GLU A 21 7.14 5.89 -14.98
CA GLU A 21 7.62 5.13 -16.14
C GLU A 21 8.77 4.19 -15.76
N ARG A 22 9.48 4.48 -14.65
CA ARG A 22 10.71 3.79 -14.24
C ARG A 22 10.59 3.11 -12.89
N ASP A 23 9.90 3.74 -11.96
CA ASP A 23 9.74 3.30 -10.59
C ASP A 23 8.60 2.32 -10.43
N ARG A 24 8.74 1.44 -9.45
CA ARG A 24 7.82 0.34 -9.20
C ARG A 24 7.24 0.45 -7.80
N ILE A 25 6.01 -0.05 -7.65
CA ILE A 25 5.40 -0.27 -6.35
C ILE A 25 6.15 -1.41 -5.65
N ILE A 26 6.46 -1.20 -4.38
CA ILE A 26 7.14 -2.16 -3.50
C ILE A 26 6.33 -2.49 -2.25
N GLU A 27 5.30 -1.71 -1.93
CA GLU A 27 4.30 -2.07 -0.92
C GLU A 27 2.91 -1.54 -1.28
N ILE A 28 1.88 -2.31 -0.92
CA ILE A 28 0.48 -1.87 -0.93
C ILE A 28 -0.13 -2.18 0.43
N ALA A 29 -0.71 -1.18 1.08
CA ALA A 29 -1.54 -1.36 2.27
C ALA A 29 -2.93 -0.79 2.02
N THR A 30 -3.96 -1.49 2.49
CA THR A 30 -5.36 -1.08 2.29
C THR A 30 -6.16 -1.13 3.59
N LEU A 31 -7.10 -0.20 3.73
CA LEU A 31 -7.98 -0.09 4.88
C LEU A 31 -9.34 0.43 4.40
N VAL A 32 -10.43 -0.02 5.03
CA VAL A 32 -11.78 0.47 4.78
C VAL A 32 -12.35 1.11 6.04
N THR A 33 -12.93 2.30 5.89
CA THR A 33 -13.68 2.97 6.95
C THR A 33 -15.11 3.27 6.52
N ASP A 34 -15.99 3.54 7.48
CA ASP A 34 -17.26 4.21 7.20
C ASP A 34 -17.05 5.72 6.97
N ALA A 35 -18.13 6.45 6.71
CA ALA A 35 -18.11 7.90 6.50
C ALA A 35 -17.72 8.71 7.76
N ASN A 36 -17.77 8.09 8.96
CA ASN A 36 -17.36 8.69 10.22
C ASN A 36 -15.92 8.31 10.61
N LEU A 37 -15.17 7.68 9.69
CA LEU A 37 -13.79 7.23 9.88
C LEU A 37 -13.63 6.08 10.89
N ASN A 38 -14.71 5.35 11.20
CA ASN A 38 -14.58 4.12 11.97
C ASN A 38 -13.99 3.02 11.07
N ILE A 39 -12.95 2.35 11.55
CA ILE A 39 -12.33 1.22 10.83
C ILE A 39 -13.34 0.07 10.72
N LEU A 40 -13.63 -0.32 9.49
CA LEU A 40 -14.48 -1.47 9.18
C LEU A 40 -13.65 -2.72 8.90
N ALA A 41 -12.53 -2.56 8.21
CA ALA A 41 -11.58 -3.64 7.96
C ALA A 41 -10.19 -3.15 7.57
N GLU A 42 -9.19 -3.90 8.03
CA GLU A 42 -7.81 -3.83 7.53
C GLU A 42 -7.65 -4.85 6.41
N GLY A 43 -7.19 -4.36 5.26
CA GLY A 43 -6.84 -5.19 4.12
C GLY A 43 -5.42 -5.74 4.23
N PRO A 44 -4.97 -6.49 3.23
CA PRO A 44 -3.62 -7.03 3.24
C PRO A 44 -2.58 -5.91 3.14
N THR A 45 -1.45 -6.09 3.84
CA THR A 45 -0.21 -5.34 3.64
C THR A 45 0.74 -6.22 2.83
N ILE A 46 0.95 -5.87 1.57
CA ILE A 46 1.64 -6.70 0.59
C ILE A 46 2.95 -6.03 0.22
N ALA A 47 4.08 -6.67 0.54
CA ALA A 47 5.35 -6.31 -0.08
C ALA A 47 5.35 -6.86 -1.52
N VAL A 48 5.55 -6.01 -2.50
CA VAL A 48 5.53 -6.37 -3.93
C VAL A 48 6.95 -6.66 -4.38
N HIS A 49 7.17 -7.87 -4.87
CA HIS A 49 8.48 -8.33 -5.30
C HIS A 49 9.03 -7.47 -6.45
N GLN A 50 10.27 -7.02 -6.30
CA GLN A 50 11.06 -6.38 -7.36
C GLN A 50 12.45 -6.99 -7.38
N SER A 51 13.04 -7.07 -8.57
CA SER A 51 14.40 -7.60 -8.73
C SER A 51 15.44 -6.73 -8.03
N ASP A 52 16.57 -7.34 -7.65
CA ASP A 52 17.71 -6.58 -7.09
C ASP A 52 18.20 -5.48 -8.04
N ALA A 53 18.13 -5.71 -9.36
CA ALA A 53 18.49 -4.72 -10.36
C ALA A 53 17.57 -3.50 -10.32
N GLN A 54 16.26 -3.71 -10.10
CA GLN A 54 15.31 -2.60 -9.95
C GLN A 54 15.54 -1.85 -8.64
N LEU A 55 15.74 -2.58 -7.53
CA LEU A 55 16.01 -1.97 -6.23
C LEU A 55 17.32 -1.16 -6.23
N ALA A 56 18.31 -1.56 -7.03
CA ALA A 56 19.56 -0.82 -7.20
C ALA A 56 19.40 0.52 -7.94
N LEU A 57 18.25 0.78 -8.57
CA LEU A 57 17.97 2.08 -9.23
C LEU A 57 17.44 3.14 -8.26
N MET A 58 17.09 2.75 -7.03
CA MET A 58 16.62 3.68 -6.00
C MET A 58 17.70 4.70 -5.65
N ASP A 59 17.28 5.95 -5.39
CA ASP A 59 18.17 6.97 -4.85
C ASP A 59 18.56 6.69 -3.39
N GLU A 60 19.52 7.45 -2.86
CA GLU A 60 20.02 7.26 -1.49
C GLU A 60 18.93 7.44 -0.42
N TRP A 61 17.93 8.28 -0.68
CA TRP A 61 16.85 8.51 0.26
C TRP A 61 15.95 7.28 0.34
N ASN A 62 15.50 6.76 -0.80
CA ASN A 62 14.65 5.58 -0.89
C ASN A 62 15.37 4.33 -0.34
N VAL A 63 16.65 4.14 -0.67
CA VAL A 63 17.46 3.06 -0.11
C VAL A 63 17.48 3.14 1.43
N ARG A 64 17.79 4.31 2.00
CA ARG A 64 17.87 4.48 3.46
C ARG A 64 16.50 4.27 4.11
N THR A 65 15.44 4.88 3.58
CA THR A 65 14.08 4.82 4.14
C THR A 65 13.56 3.39 4.12
N HIS A 66 13.58 2.73 2.96
CA HIS A 66 13.00 1.39 2.78
C HIS A 66 13.84 0.28 3.41
N THR A 67 15.16 0.49 3.53
CA THR A 67 16.01 -0.44 4.31
C THR A 67 15.77 -0.24 5.80
N GLY A 68 15.66 1.01 6.27
CA GLY A 68 15.42 1.33 7.68
C GLY A 68 14.09 0.82 8.21
N SER A 69 13.05 0.76 7.37
CA SER A 69 11.75 0.17 7.70
C SER A 69 11.73 -1.36 7.60
N GLY A 70 12.77 -1.98 7.03
CA GLY A 70 12.81 -3.42 6.71
C GLY A 70 12.02 -3.81 5.45
N LEU A 71 11.49 -2.84 4.70
CA LEU A 71 10.70 -3.09 3.50
C LEU A 71 11.53 -3.74 2.39
N VAL A 72 12.79 -3.33 2.20
CA VAL A 72 13.67 -3.91 1.16
C VAL A 72 13.81 -5.43 1.33
N GLU A 73 14.01 -5.91 2.56
CA GLU A 73 14.14 -7.34 2.82
C GLU A 73 12.81 -8.09 2.61
N ARG A 74 11.68 -7.47 2.97
CA ARG A 74 10.34 -8.02 2.67
C ARG A 74 10.09 -8.11 1.17
N VAL A 75 10.49 -7.11 0.39
CA VAL A 75 10.36 -7.09 -1.07
C VAL A 75 11.18 -8.22 -1.70
N LYS A 76 12.43 -8.39 -1.29
CA LYS A 76 13.30 -9.47 -1.77
C LYS A 76 12.77 -10.85 -1.43
N ALA A 77 12.21 -11.02 -0.23
CA ALA A 77 11.62 -12.28 0.22
C ALA A 77 10.21 -12.52 -0.34
N SER A 78 9.56 -11.50 -0.90
CA SER A 78 8.19 -11.61 -1.42
C SER A 78 8.13 -12.49 -2.65
N THR A 79 7.03 -13.22 -2.76
CA THR A 79 6.65 -14.01 -3.94
C THR A 79 5.48 -13.39 -4.71
N GLN A 80 4.94 -12.27 -4.24
CA GLN A 80 3.82 -11.58 -4.88
C GLN A 80 4.37 -10.51 -5.82
N GLY A 81 4.06 -10.63 -7.12
CA GLY A 81 4.32 -9.57 -8.09
C GLY A 81 3.19 -8.56 -8.14
N ASP A 82 3.29 -7.61 -9.07
CA ASP A 82 2.34 -6.52 -9.20
C ASP A 82 0.90 -7.03 -9.41
N ARG A 83 0.73 -8.08 -10.22
CA ARG A 83 -0.59 -8.62 -10.56
C ARG A 83 -1.24 -9.33 -9.39
N GLU A 84 -0.46 -10.09 -8.61
CA GLU A 84 -0.96 -10.79 -7.42
C GLU A 84 -1.39 -9.78 -6.35
N ALA A 85 -0.58 -8.74 -6.14
CA ALA A 85 -0.87 -7.68 -5.19
C ALA A 85 -2.13 -6.88 -5.60
N GLU A 86 -2.27 -6.56 -6.89
CA GLU A 86 -3.45 -5.91 -7.46
C GLU A 86 -4.71 -6.75 -7.24
N LEU A 87 -4.66 -8.04 -7.60
CA LEU A 87 -5.81 -8.94 -7.47
C LEU A 87 -6.22 -9.13 -6.00
N ALA A 88 -5.26 -9.32 -5.09
CA ALA A 88 -5.53 -9.46 -3.67
C ALA A 88 -6.21 -8.19 -3.10
N THR A 89 -5.72 -7.02 -3.51
CA THR A 89 -6.30 -5.73 -3.12
C THR A 89 -7.72 -5.58 -3.65
N ILE A 90 -7.95 -5.85 -4.93
CA ILE A 90 -9.28 -5.77 -5.55
C ILE A 90 -10.27 -6.74 -4.87
N GLU A 91 -9.83 -7.97 -4.59
CA GLU A 91 -10.68 -8.99 -3.99
C GLU A 91 -11.08 -8.64 -2.55
N PHE A 92 -10.18 -8.00 -1.80
CA PHE A 92 -10.51 -7.42 -0.51
C PHE A 92 -11.56 -6.30 -0.66
N LEU A 93 -11.31 -5.31 -1.52
CA LEU A 93 -12.17 -4.12 -1.64
C LEU A 93 -13.58 -4.43 -2.14
N LYS A 94 -13.75 -5.43 -3.02
CA LYS A 94 -15.06 -5.90 -3.50
C LYS A 94 -16.02 -6.32 -2.39
N GLN A 95 -15.49 -6.75 -1.25
CA GLN A 95 -16.31 -7.18 -0.11
C GLN A 95 -16.94 -5.99 0.62
N TRP A 96 -16.37 -4.79 0.45
CA TRP A 96 -16.70 -3.61 1.25
C TRP A 96 -17.33 -2.47 0.46
N VAL A 97 -17.05 -2.39 -0.84
CA VAL A 97 -17.48 -1.27 -1.68
C VAL A 97 -18.01 -1.76 -3.04
N PRO A 98 -19.19 -1.29 -3.49
CA PRO A 98 -19.65 -1.57 -4.84
C PRO A 98 -18.73 -0.92 -5.90
N ALA A 99 -18.54 -1.60 -7.03
CA ALA A 99 -17.65 -1.12 -8.08
C ALA A 99 -17.97 0.33 -8.52
N GLY A 100 -16.95 1.19 -8.54
CA GLY A 100 -17.05 2.58 -9.00
C GLY A 100 -17.73 3.56 -8.04
N LYS A 101 -17.99 3.18 -6.78
CA LYS A 101 -18.72 4.03 -5.82
C LYS A 101 -17.87 4.82 -4.84
N SER A 102 -16.78 4.25 -4.32
CA SER A 102 -15.96 4.92 -3.32
C SER A 102 -14.80 5.70 -3.95
N PRO A 103 -14.52 6.93 -3.48
CA PRO A 103 -13.29 7.63 -3.82
C PRO A 103 -12.07 6.92 -3.19
N ILE A 104 -10.91 6.97 -3.86
CA ILE A 104 -9.64 6.54 -3.27
C ILE A 104 -9.16 7.65 -2.33
N CYS A 105 -9.07 7.34 -1.04
CA CYS A 105 -8.45 8.18 -0.03
C CYS A 105 -6.97 7.81 0.11
N ARG A 106 -6.10 8.82 0.09
CA ARG A 106 -4.67 8.68 0.38
C ARG A 106 -4.32 9.63 1.51
N GLN A 107 -3.59 9.16 2.52
CA GLN A 107 -2.92 10.04 3.46
C GLN A 107 -1.61 10.50 2.80
N GLN A 108 -1.43 11.80 2.57
CA GLN A 108 -0.18 12.30 1.98
C GLN A 108 0.96 12.44 3.00
N HIS A 109 0.75 12.06 4.27
CA HIS A 109 1.74 12.13 5.33
C HIS A 109 1.26 11.40 6.61
N TRP A 110 1.84 10.24 6.96
CA TRP A 110 1.84 9.78 8.36
C TRP A 110 3.27 9.84 8.91
N SER A 111 3.64 11.01 9.41
CA SER A 111 4.75 11.16 10.37
C SER A 111 4.15 11.22 11.77
N GLY A 112 3.68 10.09 12.29
CA GLY A 112 3.42 10.00 13.72
C GLY A 112 4.75 10.17 14.48
N PRO A 113 4.86 11.05 15.49
CA PRO A 113 6.04 11.05 16.34
C PRO A 113 6.13 9.71 17.10
N PRO A 114 7.33 9.24 17.48
CA PRO A 114 7.42 8.17 18.45
C PRO A 114 6.83 8.66 19.78
N LEU A 115 5.66 8.17 20.14
CA LEU A 115 5.10 8.35 21.48
C LEU A 115 5.80 7.37 22.42
N SER A 116 6.90 7.85 23.01
CA SER A 116 7.41 7.37 24.30
C SER A 116 7.50 8.59 25.20
N LEU A 117 6.63 8.61 26.23
CA LEU A 117 6.50 9.53 27.38
C LEU A 117 7.20 10.89 27.29
#